data_AF-A0AAD3DBK0-F1
#
_entry.id   AF-A0AAD3DBK0-F1
#
_cell.length_a   1.000
_cell.length_b   1.000
_cell.length_c   1.000
_cell.angle_alpha   90.00
_cell.angle_beta   90.00
_cell.angle_gamma   90.00
#
_symmetry.space_group_name_H-M   'P 1'
#
loop_
_entity.id
_entity.type
_entity.pdbx_description
1 polymer ?
#
loop_
_entity_poly.entity_id
_entity_poly.type
_entity_poly.pdbx_seq_one_letter_code
_entity_poly.pdbx_strand_id
1 'polypeptide(L)'
;MNFQRPLQLLLTITVASAIPVQHLLKKGTTKCLYGAFQMNEQITSSIFITGGEELKVKTSIQGPIAQKQISSSAEVLAAAMRLDKVGKKSNLKLDYSYEIDFQNLFNDDAILQDDDFDDDYEAHMDDEMDDIVYQDYYYMDDDDEYEFMIDDAMDDLEVQEVKKAKEARDALSPQEKADRDRKKQDAKKKRMETIKREMEAKRKRKEQDSKNKRKNKLEQKKAEMKGMNEGKPVERTYRINEEGWYRFCVDASYSDAEVEMELRSSSELGAPNSKTGHVQTYERHDMLMNEKKLMAKMTAASKDVGSAKEGDLKKTKELVTKMNRLLNEIREKQVNERHRLGIHKAINERSHSRMVVNSLFETVFYIAISGFQVYTIRKWFSGNPILAY
;
A
#
# COMPACT_ATOMS: atom_id res chain seq x y z
N MET A 1 30.04 28.30 26.42
CA MET A 1 30.48 27.43 25.30
C MET A 1 30.04 26.00 25.62
N ASN A 2 28.89 25.57 25.10
CA ASN A 2 28.35 24.23 25.35
C ASN A 2 28.94 23.25 24.32
N PHE A 3 29.82 22.37 24.79
CA PHE A 3 30.41 21.29 23.99
C PHE A 3 29.38 20.18 23.79
N GLN A 4 28.71 20.21 22.64
CA GLN A 4 27.81 19.18 22.16
C GLN A 4 28.66 17.96 21.78
N ARG A 5 28.64 16.91 22.60
CA ARG A 5 29.39 15.67 22.35
C ARG A 5 28.83 14.96 21.12
N PRO A 6 29.66 14.48 20.18
CA PRO A 6 29.19 13.69 19.06
C PRO A 6 28.73 12.32 19.57
N LEU A 7 27.48 11.98 19.26
CA LEU A 7 26.91 10.65 19.46
C LEU A 7 27.73 9.66 18.62
N GLN A 8 28.62 8.88 19.25
CA GLN A 8 29.30 7.76 18.60
C GLN A 8 28.25 6.66 18.36
N LEU A 9 27.74 6.60 17.13
CA LEU A 9 26.88 5.54 16.66
C LEU A 9 27.75 4.29 16.44
N LEU A 10 27.82 3.41 17.44
CA LEU A 10 28.42 2.08 17.32
C LEU A 10 27.56 1.25 16.36
N LEU A 11 27.96 1.22 15.10
CA LEU A 11 27.34 0.45 14.03
C LEU A 11 27.98 -0.95 14.03
N THR A 12 27.38 -1.87 14.77
CA THR A 12 27.73 -3.29 14.74
C THR A 12 27.38 -3.87 13.37
N ILE A 13 28.39 -4.24 12.60
CA ILE A 13 28.20 -4.95 11.33
C ILE A 13 27.98 -6.43 11.68
N THR A 14 26.73 -6.85 11.69
CA THR A 14 26.37 -8.26 11.72
C THR A 14 26.53 -8.82 10.31
N VAL A 15 27.62 -9.54 10.07
CA VAL A 15 27.77 -10.40 8.89
C VAL A 15 26.71 -11.49 9.01
N ALA A 16 25.81 -11.58 8.03
CA ALA A 16 24.63 -12.44 8.08
C ALA A 16 25.03 -13.93 8.08
N SER A 17 25.25 -14.51 9.26
CA SER A 17 25.33 -15.96 9.41
C SER A 17 23.92 -16.50 9.65
N ALA A 18 23.21 -16.83 8.57
CA ALA A 18 22.19 -17.89 8.45
C ALA A 18 21.00 -17.94 9.44
N ILE A 19 20.82 -16.98 10.33
CA ILE A 19 19.78 -16.99 11.38
C ILE A 19 19.00 -15.67 11.28
N PRO A 20 17.66 -15.70 11.38
CA PRO A 20 16.87 -14.48 11.49
C PRO A 20 17.43 -13.57 12.60
N VAL A 21 17.77 -12.33 12.25
CA VAL A 21 18.36 -11.39 13.18
C VAL A 21 17.27 -10.51 13.76
N GLN A 22 17.11 -10.55 15.07
CA GLN A 22 16.19 -9.69 15.80
C GLN A 22 16.85 -8.35 16.12
N HIS A 23 16.15 -7.27 15.78
CA HIS A 23 16.59 -5.90 15.99
C HIS A 23 15.50 -5.09 16.68
N LEU A 24 15.88 -4.45 17.79
CA LEU A 24 15.09 -3.38 18.38
C LEU A 24 15.38 -2.07 17.64
N LEU A 25 14.39 -1.58 16.90
CA LEU A 25 14.43 -0.31 16.19
C LEU A 25 13.77 0.76 17.04
N LYS A 26 14.48 1.88 17.22
CA LYS A 26 13.87 3.10 17.77
C LYS A 26 13.26 3.92 16.63
N LYS A 27 12.26 4.73 16.94
CA LYS A 27 11.65 5.65 15.98
C LYS A 27 12.71 6.51 15.28
N GLY A 28 12.63 6.55 13.95
CA GLY A 28 13.58 7.28 13.09
C GLY A 28 14.95 6.63 12.96
N THR A 29 15.12 5.39 13.42
CA THR A 29 16.34 4.61 13.19
C THR A 29 16.13 3.57 12.11
N THR A 30 17.17 3.38 11.30
CA THR A 30 17.22 2.39 10.24
C THR A 30 18.26 1.33 10.57
N LYS A 31 17.93 0.05 10.37
CA LYS A 31 18.89 -1.06 10.41
C LYS A 31 18.94 -1.75 9.07
N CYS A 32 20.13 -2.18 8.67
CA CYS A 32 20.35 -2.81 7.37
C CYS A 32 21.13 -4.11 7.53
N LEU A 33 20.73 -5.12 6.76
CA LEU A 33 21.52 -6.32 6.48
C LEU A 33 22.23 -6.14 5.14
N TYR A 34 23.46 -6.66 5.06
CA TYR A 34 24.30 -6.59 3.87
C TYR A 34 24.62 -8.01 3.41
N GLY A 35 24.51 -8.27 2.11
CA GLY A 35 24.83 -9.57 1.51
C GLY A 35 25.49 -9.38 0.14
N ALA A 36 26.45 -10.25 -0.18
CA ALA A 36 27.09 -10.29 -1.49
C ALA A 36 26.41 -11.35 -2.35
N PHE A 37 25.95 -10.98 -3.55
CA PHE A 37 25.19 -11.86 -4.44
C PHE A 37 25.79 -11.94 -5.84
N GLN A 38 25.52 -13.05 -6.53
CA GLN A 38 25.99 -13.31 -7.89
C GLN A 38 24.95 -12.92 -8.94
N MET A 39 25.39 -12.70 -10.17
CA MET A 39 24.50 -12.43 -11.28
C MET A 39 23.54 -13.60 -11.52
N ASN A 40 22.28 -13.31 -11.85
CA ASN A 40 21.18 -14.26 -12.03
C ASN A 40 20.75 -15.04 -10.78
N GLU A 41 21.30 -14.70 -9.62
CA GLU A 41 20.86 -15.28 -8.36
C GLU A 41 19.48 -14.76 -7.95
N GLN A 42 18.68 -15.60 -7.31
CA GLN A 42 17.47 -15.16 -6.62
C GLN A 42 17.76 -14.94 -5.15
N ILE A 43 17.33 -13.80 -4.62
CA ILE A 43 17.43 -13.45 -3.22
C ILE A 43 16.04 -13.28 -2.63
N THR A 44 15.82 -13.75 -1.41
CA THR A 44 14.55 -13.54 -0.71
C THR A 44 14.80 -12.76 0.56
N SER A 45 14.22 -11.56 0.67
CA SER A 45 14.14 -10.82 1.92
C SER A 45 12.91 -11.27 2.68
N SER A 46 13.08 -11.59 3.96
CA SER A 46 12.03 -11.96 4.90
C SER A 46 12.06 -10.98 6.06
N ILE A 47 10.88 -10.49 6.44
CA ILE A 47 10.73 -9.60 7.59
C ILE A 47 9.48 -9.96 8.38
N PHE A 48 9.62 -9.97 9.69
CA PHE A 48 8.54 -10.20 10.62
C PHE A 48 8.63 -9.16 11.75
N ILE A 49 7.51 -8.54 12.13
CA ILE A 49 7.50 -7.60 13.26
C ILE A 49 7.07 -8.39 14.50
N THR A 50 8.00 -8.60 15.44
CA THR A 50 7.74 -9.36 16.66
C THR A 50 7.05 -8.53 17.73
N GLY A 51 7.28 -7.22 17.75
CA GLY A 51 6.73 -6.32 18.75
C GLY A 51 6.94 -4.84 18.39
N GLY A 52 6.45 -3.95 19.25
CA GLY A 52 6.54 -2.50 19.06
C GLY A 52 5.24 -1.76 19.39
N GLU A 53 5.32 -0.44 19.52
CA GLU A 53 4.13 0.39 19.73
C GLU A 53 3.24 0.42 18.49
N GLU A 54 3.86 0.42 17.31
CA GLU A 54 3.18 0.29 16.03
C GLU A 54 3.83 -0.82 15.22
N LEU A 55 3.02 -1.80 14.80
CA LEU A 55 3.47 -2.85 13.88
C LEU A 55 3.56 -2.37 12.43
N LYS A 56 4.17 -1.19 12.21
CA LYS A 56 4.37 -0.56 10.91
C LYS A 56 5.82 -0.21 10.70
N VAL A 57 6.41 -0.72 9.63
CA VAL A 57 7.78 -0.41 9.25
C VAL A 57 7.89 -0.21 7.75
N LYS A 58 8.85 0.63 7.34
CA LYS A 58 9.19 0.80 5.95
C LYS A 58 10.40 -0.05 5.64
N THR A 59 10.33 -0.84 4.58
CA THR A 59 11.46 -1.66 4.15
C THR A 59 11.97 -1.18 2.80
N SER A 60 13.25 -1.42 2.55
CA SER A 60 13.87 -1.12 1.27
C SER A 60 14.99 -2.10 0.96
N ILE A 61 15.04 -2.57 -0.27
CA ILE A 61 16.16 -3.37 -0.79
C ILE A 61 16.84 -2.60 -1.92
N GLN A 62 18.16 -2.47 -1.81
CA GLN A 62 18.97 -1.62 -2.68
C GLN A 62 20.27 -2.29 -3.09
N GLY A 63 20.66 -2.14 -4.36
CA GLY A 63 21.98 -2.51 -4.84
C GLY A 63 22.12 -2.61 -6.37
N PRO A 64 23.32 -2.98 -6.86
CA PRO A 64 24.52 -3.21 -6.06
C PRO A 64 25.10 -1.91 -5.48
N ILE A 65 25.48 -1.91 -4.20
CA ILE A 65 26.09 -0.77 -3.51
C ILE A 65 27.62 -0.75 -3.60
N ALA A 66 28.22 -1.92 -3.82
CA ALA A 66 29.66 -2.12 -3.92
C ALA A 66 29.94 -3.38 -4.75
N GLN A 67 31.15 -3.48 -5.31
CA GLN A 67 31.56 -4.65 -6.09
C GLN A 67 31.76 -5.88 -5.17
N LYS A 68 31.43 -7.08 -5.69
CA LYS A 68 31.49 -8.34 -4.94
C LYS A 68 32.86 -8.67 -4.35
N GLN A 69 33.93 -8.22 -5.00
CA GLN A 69 35.33 -8.49 -4.63
C GLN A 69 35.75 -7.79 -3.33
N ILE A 70 34.98 -6.80 -2.88
CA ILE A 70 35.23 -6.10 -1.63
C ILE A 70 34.89 -7.04 -0.47
N SER A 71 35.91 -7.50 0.24
CA SER A 71 35.78 -8.32 1.46
C SER A 71 35.79 -7.48 2.74
N SER A 72 36.19 -6.20 2.65
CA SER A 72 36.28 -5.29 3.79
C SER A 72 34.90 -4.73 4.16
N SER A 73 34.43 -5.07 5.36
CA SER A 73 33.16 -4.57 5.90
C SER A 73 33.13 -3.03 6.02
N ALA A 74 34.28 -2.41 6.28
CA ALA A 74 34.42 -0.96 6.35
C ALA A 74 34.20 -0.28 4.98
N GLU A 75 34.64 -0.92 3.90
CA GLU A 75 34.44 -0.40 2.53
C GLU A 75 32.98 -0.52 2.09
N VAL A 76 32.32 -1.65 2.41
CA VAL A 76 30.89 -1.84 2.15
C VAL A 76 30.07 -0.79 2.90
N LEU A 77 30.39 -0.56 4.18
CA LEU A 77 29.72 0.46 4.99
C LEU A 77 29.97 1.87 4.45
N ALA A 78 31.20 2.18 4.04
CA ALA A 78 31.54 3.48 3.44
C ALA A 78 30.76 3.70 2.13
N ALA A 79 30.61 2.67 1.30
CA ALA A 79 29.80 2.74 0.08
C ALA A 79 28.31 2.97 0.39
N ALA A 80 27.77 2.29 1.41
CA ALA A 80 26.40 2.51 1.88
C ALA A 80 26.19 3.95 2.37
N MET A 81 27.11 4.48 3.18
CA MET A 81 27.04 5.87 3.66
C MET A 81 27.12 6.90 2.54
N ARG A 82 27.88 6.62 1.46
CA ARG A 82 27.90 7.49 0.27
C ARG A 82 26.56 7.48 -0.44
N LEU A 83 25.93 6.32 -0.57
CA LEU A 83 24.59 6.19 -1.16
C LEU A 83 23.54 6.98 -0.37
N ASP A 84 23.59 6.92 0.96
CA ASP A 84 22.65 7.66 1.82
C ASP A 84 22.78 9.18 1.66
N LYS A 85 23.99 9.70 1.38
CA LYS A 85 24.21 11.12 1.11
C LYS A 85 23.66 11.59 -0.23
N VAL A 86 23.64 10.72 -1.24
CA VAL A 86 23.13 11.03 -2.59
C VAL A 86 21.60 11.10 -2.62
N GLY A 87 20.93 10.46 -1.65
CA GLY A 87 19.47 10.44 -1.52
C GLY A 87 18.80 9.56 -2.58
N LYS A 88 17.46 9.65 -2.68
CA LYS A 88 16.60 8.77 -3.48
C LYS A 88 16.79 8.85 -5.01
N LYS A 89 17.74 9.63 -5.52
CA LYS A 89 18.02 9.76 -6.97
C LYS A 89 19.16 8.86 -7.44
N SER A 90 19.42 7.77 -6.73
CA SER A 90 20.44 6.81 -7.15
C SER A 90 19.90 5.94 -8.28
N ASN A 91 20.58 5.92 -9.42
CA ASN A 91 20.29 5.01 -10.54
C ASN A 91 20.74 3.56 -10.23
N LEU A 92 20.31 3.02 -9.09
CA LEU A 92 20.58 1.63 -8.73
C LEU A 92 19.75 0.70 -9.60
N LYS A 93 20.31 -0.47 -9.92
CA LYS A 93 19.60 -1.50 -10.69
C LYS A 93 18.45 -2.11 -9.91
N LEU A 94 18.59 -2.18 -8.59
CA LEU A 94 17.56 -2.62 -7.66
C LEU A 94 17.36 -1.51 -6.63
N ASP A 95 16.18 -0.89 -6.63
CA ASP A 95 15.73 0.03 -5.59
C ASP A 95 14.23 -0.16 -5.40
N TYR A 96 13.86 -1.03 -4.47
CA TYR A 96 12.47 -1.28 -4.12
C TYR A 96 12.26 -0.87 -2.66
N SER A 97 11.25 -0.05 -2.43
CA SER A 97 10.79 0.27 -1.09
C SER A 97 9.30 0.03 -0.98
N TYR A 98 8.88 -0.56 0.13
CA TYR A 98 7.48 -0.82 0.42
C TYR A 98 7.23 -0.67 1.92
N GLU A 99 6.00 -0.36 2.27
CA GLU A 99 5.55 -0.27 3.64
C GLU A 99 4.89 -1.58 4.04
N ILE A 100 5.16 -2.00 5.27
CA ILE A 100 4.59 -3.20 5.87
C ILE A 100 3.81 -2.76 7.09
N ASP A 101 2.53 -3.09 7.12
CA ASP A 101 1.60 -2.72 8.17
C ASP A 101 0.88 -3.97 8.65
N PHE A 102 1.36 -4.54 9.76
CA PHE A 102 0.73 -5.68 10.43
C PHE A 102 -0.49 -5.26 11.26
N GLN A 103 -0.79 -3.97 11.45
CA GLN A 103 -1.99 -3.57 12.20
C GLN A 103 -3.25 -3.76 11.35
N ASN A 104 -3.17 -3.33 10.09
CA ASN A 104 -4.31 -3.42 9.17
C ASN A 104 -4.57 -4.84 8.66
N LEU A 105 -3.63 -5.77 8.88
CA LEU A 105 -3.78 -7.18 8.55
C LEU A 105 -4.86 -7.89 9.40
N PHE A 106 -5.18 -7.38 10.60
CA PHE A 106 -6.18 -7.98 11.49
C PHE A 106 -7.53 -7.27 11.46
N ASN A 107 -7.64 -6.15 10.76
CA ASN A 107 -8.90 -5.38 10.64
C ASN A 107 -9.79 -5.90 9.50
N ASP A 108 -9.69 -7.17 9.12
CA ASP A 108 -10.52 -7.78 8.06
C ASP A 108 -12.04 -7.67 8.36
N ASP A 109 -12.42 -7.49 9.63
CA ASP A 109 -13.80 -7.23 10.04
C ASP A 109 -14.25 -5.76 9.83
N ALA A 110 -13.32 -4.81 9.73
CA ALA A 110 -13.65 -3.39 9.55
C ALA A 110 -13.96 -3.03 8.09
N ILE A 111 -13.47 -3.80 7.11
CA ILE A 111 -13.67 -3.50 5.68
C ILE A 111 -15.06 -3.96 5.19
N LEU A 112 -15.79 -4.74 5.99
CA LEU A 112 -17.15 -5.20 5.64
C LEU A 112 -18.28 -4.36 6.27
N GLN A 113 -17.96 -3.26 6.96
CA GLN A 113 -18.97 -2.39 7.60
C GLN A 113 -19.10 -0.98 7.01
N ASP A 114 -18.26 -0.58 6.06
CA ASP A 114 -18.32 0.77 5.46
C ASP A 114 -19.00 0.80 4.08
N ASP A 115 -19.80 -0.22 3.74
CA ASP A 115 -20.69 -0.16 2.56
C ASP A 115 -21.91 0.76 2.81
N ASP A 116 -22.08 1.24 4.05
CA ASP A 116 -23.07 2.24 4.47
C ASP A 116 -22.43 3.64 4.67
N PHE A 117 -21.29 3.95 4.03
CA PHE A 117 -20.80 5.33 4.01
C PHE A 117 -21.69 6.16 3.09
N ASP A 118 -22.68 6.75 3.74
CA ASP A 118 -23.73 7.64 3.24
C ASP A 118 -23.35 8.48 2.02
N ASP A 119 -24.33 8.54 1.14
CA ASP A 119 -24.55 9.30 -0.09
C ASP A 119 -24.30 10.84 -0.03
N ASP A 120 -23.44 11.34 0.87
CA ASP A 120 -23.24 12.80 1.08
C ASP A 120 -22.13 13.42 0.21
N TYR A 121 -21.64 12.71 -0.82
CA TYR A 121 -20.76 13.29 -1.86
C TYR A 121 -21.58 13.83 -3.05
N GLU A 122 -22.72 14.47 -2.79
CA GLU A 122 -23.47 15.25 -3.80
C GLU A 122 -22.93 16.69 -3.99
N ALA A 123 -22.01 17.18 -3.15
CA ALA A 123 -21.78 18.63 -3.03
C ALA A 123 -20.59 19.26 -3.81
N HIS A 124 -19.89 18.53 -4.70
CA HIS A 124 -18.75 19.12 -5.45
C HIS A 124 -18.80 18.93 -6.98
N MET A 125 -19.99 18.70 -7.54
CA MET A 125 -20.19 18.61 -9.00
C MET A 125 -20.77 19.90 -9.61
N ASP A 126 -20.86 20.98 -8.83
CA ASP A 126 -21.35 22.27 -9.31
C ASP A 126 -20.25 23.09 -10.00
N ASP A 127 -18.97 22.93 -9.62
CA ASP A 127 -17.89 23.80 -10.11
C ASP A 127 -17.39 23.50 -11.54
N GLU A 128 -17.81 22.39 -12.17
CA GLU A 128 -17.41 22.07 -13.56
C GLU A 128 -18.62 22.08 -14.54
N MET A 129 -19.83 22.36 -14.05
CA MET A 129 -21.01 22.55 -14.92
C MET A 129 -21.18 24.01 -15.37
N ASP A 130 -20.52 24.95 -14.72
CA ASP A 130 -20.62 26.38 -15.04
C ASP A 130 -19.85 26.76 -16.33
N ASP A 131 -18.82 26.01 -16.72
CA ASP A 131 -17.98 26.38 -17.87
C ASP A 131 -18.47 25.85 -19.24
N ILE A 132 -19.26 24.76 -19.28
CA ILE A 132 -19.71 24.16 -20.56
C ILE A 132 -21.11 24.62 -20.98
N VAL A 133 -21.95 25.11 -20.06
CA VAL A 133 -23.36 25.40 -20.39
C VAL A 133 -23.61 26.87 -20.72
N TYR A 134 -22.69 27.79 -20.44
CA TYR A 134 -22.94 29.23 -20.62
C TYR A 134 -22.56 29.82 -21.99
N GLN A 135 -21.72 29.16 -22.78
CA GLN A 135 -21.21 29.76 -24.03
C GLN A 135 -22.13 29.60 -25.25
N ASP A 136 -23.01 28.60 -25.27
CA ASP A 136 -23.98 28.38 -26.37
C ASP A 136 -25.35 29.08 -26.14
N TYR A 137 -25.46 29.89 -25.08
CA TYR A 137 -26.70 30.56 -24.67
C TYR A 137 -26.75 32.06 -24.97
N TYR A 138 -25.77 32.61 -25.70
CA TYR A 138 -25.94 33.95 -26.30
C TYR A 138 -26.91 33.85 -27.48
N TYR A 139 -28.14 34.24 -27.20
CA TYR A 139 -29.17 34.56 -28.19
C TYR A 139 -28.66 35.71 -29.07
N MET A 140 -28.25 35.40 -30.29
CA MET A 140 -28.43 36.36 -31.36
C MET A 140 -29.89 36.19 -31.79
N ASP A 141 -30.70 37.23 -31.62
CA ASP A 141 -32.01 37.25 -32.26
C ASP A 141 -31.78 37.09 -33.77
N ASP A 142 -32.54 36.21 -34.42
CA ASP A 142 -32.38 35.86 -35.84
C ASP A 142 -32.50 37.07 -36.80
N ASP A 143 -32.82 38.26 -36.29
CA ASP A 143 -32.90 39.52 -37.03
C ASP A 143 -31.50 40.14 -37.24
N ASP A 144 -30.53 39.82 -36.38
CA ASP A 144 -29.13 40.29 -36.47
C ASP A 144 -28.22 39.29 -37.21
N GLU A 145 -28.67 38.05 -37.40
CA GLU A 145 -27.89 36.95 -38.01
C GLU A 145 -27.47 37.26 -39.46
N TYR A 146 -28.28 38.02 -40.20
CA TYR A 146 -27.99 38.38 -41.60
C TYR A 146 -27.08 39.60 -41.73
N GLU A 147 -27.03 40.46 -40.71
CA GLU A 147 -26.20 41.66 -40.71
C GLU A 147 -24.76 41.32 -40.31
N PHE A 148 -24.57 40.24 -39.55
CA PHE A 148 -23.25 39.72 -39.15
C PHE A 148 -22.62 38.76 -40.17
N MET A 149 -23.40 38.18 -41.10
CA MET A 149 -22.83 37.26 -42.10
C MET A 149 -22.17 37.95 -43.29
N ILE A 150 -22.50 39.22 -43.59
CA ILE A 150 -21.82 39.97 -44.67
C ILE A 150 -20.45 40.40 -44.17
N ASP A 151 -19.49 39.49 -44.26
CA ASP A 151 -18.09 39.76 -43.95
C ASP A 151 -17.40 40.38 -45.17
N ASP A 152 -16.37 41.19 -44.97
CA ASP A 152 -15.64 41.89 -46.05
C ASP A 152 -14.96 40.92 -47.06
N ALA A 153 -14.97 39.61 -46.76
CA ALA A 153 -14.37 38.54 -47.55
C ALA A 153 -15.36 37.76 -48.44
N MET A 154 -16.67 38.08 -48.40
CA MET A 154 -17.69 37.36 -49.16
C MET A 154 -17.79 37.83 -50.61
N ASP A 155 -18.10 36.93 -51.54
CA ASP A 155 -18.25 37.32 -52.96
C ASP A 155 -19.61 38.00 -53.24
N ASP A 156 -19.68 38.80 -54.32
CA ASP A 156 -20.89 39.57 -54.67
C ASP A 156 -22.11 38.69 -54.96
N LEU A 157 -21.90 37.42 -55.37
CA LEU A 157 -22.95 36.45 -55.65
C LEU A 157 -23.58 35.94 -54.34
N GLU A 158 -22.74 35.56 -53.38
CA GLU A 158 -23.14 35.13 -52.04
C GLU A 158 -23.88 36.26 -51.30
N VAL A 159 -23.42 37.52 -51.41
CA VAL A 159 -24.14 38.67 -50.83
C VAL A 159 -25.53 38.84 -51.44
N GLN A 160 -25.68 38.62 -52.76
CA GLN A 160 -27.00 38.67 -53.40
C GLN A 160 -27.91 37.52 -52.97
N GLU A 161 -27.37 36.33 -52.75
CA GLU A 161 -28.14 35.19 -52.25
C GLU A 161 -28.64 35.43 -50.82
N VAL A 162 -27.78 35.96 -49.94
CA VAL A 162 -28.14 36.34 -48.55
C VAL A 162 -29.22 37.42 -48.54
N LYS A 163 -29.11 38.45 -49.39
CA LYS A 163 -30.14 39.50 -49.51
C LYS A 163 -31.48 38.95 -50.02
N LYS A 164 -31.47 38.10 -51.05
CA LYS A 164 -32.69 37.44 -51.55
C LYS A 164 -33.34 36.54 -50.50
N ALA A 165 -32.54 35.83 -49.70
CA ALA A 165 -33.04 35.00 -48.61
C ALA A 165 -33.69 35.85 -47.49
N LYS A 166 -33.10 37.02 -47.17
CA LYS A 166 -33.69 37.99 -46.23
C LYS A 166 -35.01 38.54 -46.76
N GLU A 167 -35.05 39.01 -48.00
CA GLU A 167 -36.29 39.51 -48.63
C GLU A 167 -37.39 38.45 -48.68
N ALA A 168 -37.05 37.20 -49.02
CA ALA A 168 -37.98 36.07 -49.01
C ALA A 168 -38.51 35.76 -47.60
N ARG A 169 -37.67 35.91 -46.55
CA ARG A 169 -38.09 35.78 -45.15
C ARG A 169 -38.99 36.95 -44.74
N ASP A 170 -38.66 38.17 -45.14
CA ASP A 170 -39.42 39.36 -44.77
C ASP A 170 -40.80 39.40 -45.40
N ALA A 171 -40.94 38.85 -46.61
CA ALA A 171 -42.21 38.68 -47.34
C ALA A 171 -43.17 37.64 -46.73
N LEU A 172 -42.73 36.81 -45.78
CA LEU A 172 -43.62 35.87 -45.07
C LEU A 172 -44.66 36.62 -44.25
N SER A 173 -45.89 36.10 -44.22
CA SER A 173 -46.92 36.64 -43.35
C SER A 173 -46.52 36.51 -41.87
N PRO A 174 -46.98 37.39 -40.97
CA PRO A 174 -46.70 37.27 -39.54
C PRO A 174 -47.05 35.90 -38.94
N GLN A 175 -48.08 35.24 -39.49
CA GLN A 175 -48.52 33.92 -39.05
C GLN A 175 -47.53 32.81 -39.49
N GLU A 176 -46.99 32.88 -40.71
CA GLU A 176 -45.99 31.92 -41.20
C GLU A 176 -44.64 32.10 -40.49
N LYS A 177 -44.26 33.33 -40.14
CA LYS A 177 -43.08 33.60 -39.30
C LYS A 177 -43.22 32.95 -37.93
N ALA A 178 -44.35 33.17 -37.25
CA ALA A 178 -44.63 32.56 -35.95
C ALA A 178 -44.63 31.01 -36.00
N ASP A 179 -45.20 30.40 -37.04
CA ASP A 179 -45.19 28.94 -37.21
C ASP A 179 -43.78 28.38 -37.48
N ARG A 180 -42.95 29.10 -38.23
CA ARG A 180 -41.55 28.73 -38.47
C ARG A 180 -40.74 28.82 -37.18
N ASP A 181 -40.93 29.88 -36.39
CA ASP A 181 -40.23 30.08 -35.13
C ASP A 181 -40.64 29.02 -34.09
N ARG A 182 -41.93 28.69 -34.03
CA ARG A 182 -42.42 27.59 -33.18
C ARG A 182 -41.79 26.25 -33.57
N LYS A 183 -41.71 25.94 -34.88
CA LYS A 183 -41.03 24.72 -35.36
C LYS A 183 -39.53 24.71 -35.04
N LYS A 184 -38.85 25.86 -35.16
CA LYS A 184 -37.43 26.00 -34.77
C LYS A 184 -37.26 25.78 -33.27
N GLN A 185 -38.10 26.38 -32.43
CA GLN A 185 -38.07 26.21 -30.98
C GLN A 185 -38.33 24.76 -30.58
N ASP A 186 -39.32 24.10 -31.17
CA ASP A 186 -39.61 22.68 -30.91
C ASP A 186 -38.45 21.77 -31.34
N ALA A 187 -37.84 22.03 -32.49
CA ALA A 187 -36.65 21.30 -32.96
C ALA A 187 -35.45 21.50 -32.03
N LYS A 188 -35.22 22.74 -31.56
CA LYS A 188 -34.15 23.07 -30.61
C LYS A 188 -34.39 22.40 -29.26
N LYS A 189 -35.63 22.43 -28.75
CA LYS A 189 -36.01 21.73 -27.51
C LYS A 189 -35.75 20.24 -27.60
N LYS A 190 -36.10 19.60 -28.72
CA LYS A 190 -35.80 18.17 -28.96
C LYS A 190 -34.28 17.90 -29.01
N ARG A 191 -33.49 18.75 -29.67
CA ARG A 191 -32.02 18.64 -29.69
C ARG A 191 -31.42 18.77 -28.30
N MET A 192 -31.85 19.75 -27.51
CA MET A 192 -31.41 19.93 -26.13
C MET A 192 -31.76 18.73 -25.25
N GLU A 193 -32.95 18.17 -25.40
CA GLU A 193 -33.36 16.97 -24.67
C GLU A 193 -32.49 15.75 -25.04
N THR A 194 -32.14 15.58 -26.32
CA THR A 194 -31.23 14.50 -26.74
C THR A 194 -29.82 14.67 -26.19
N ILE A 195 -29.28 15.90 -26.20
CA ILE A 195 -27.96 16.20 -25.63
C ILE A 195 -27.96 15.94 -24.12
N LYS A 196 -29.00 16.39 -23.41
CA LYS A 196 -29.15 16.16 -21.97
C LYS A 196 -29.17 14.67 -21.63
N ARG A 197 -29.92 13.86 -22.38
CA ARG A 197 -29.96 12.39 -22.20
C ARG A 197 -28.61 11.74 -22.49
N GLU A 198 -27.89 12.20 -23.52
CA GLU A 198 -26.56 11.67 -23.84
C GLU A 198 -25.53 12.02 -22.75
N MET A 199 -25.56 13.26 -22.24
CA MET A 199 -24.69 13.69 -21.14
C MET A 199 -24.99 12.91 -19.85
N GLU A 200 -26.26 12.71 -19.51
CA GLU A 200 -26.66 11.91 -18.35
C GLU A 200 -26.21 10.46 -18.48
N ALA A 201 -26.35 9.86 -19.66
CA ALA A 201 -25.86 8.51 -19.93
C ALA A 201 -24.33 8.41 -19.85
N LYS A 202 -23.60 9.41 -20.35
CA LYS A 202 -22.13 9.50 -20.21
C LYS A 202 -21.72 9.62 -18.75
N ARG A 203 -22.44 10.41 -17.94
CA ARG A 203 -22.19 10.57 -16.50
C ARG A 203 -22.40 9.25 -15.74
N LYS A 204 -23.53 8.58 -15.97
CA LYS A 204 -23.82 7.26 -15.37
C LYS A 204 -22.77 6.20 -15.74
N ARG A 205 -22.30 6.19 -16.99
CA ARG A 205 -21.21 5.28 -17.42
C ARG A 205 -19.89 5.60 -16.71
N LYS A 206 -19.48 6.87 -16.65
CA LYS A 206 -18.26 7.28 -15.93
C LYS A 206 -18.33 6.92 -14.44
N GLU A 207 -19.49 7.11 -13.83
CA GLU A 207 -19.72 6.76 -12.43
C GLU A 207 -19.60 5.25 -12.21
N GLN A 208 -20.25 4.44 -13.06
CA GLN A 208 -20.20 2.99 -13.00
C GLN A 208 -18.79 2.45 -13.25
N ASP A 209 -18.07 3.00 -14.22
CA ASP A 209 -16.67 2.65 -14.49
C ASP A 209 -15.77 3.01 -13.30
N SER A 210 -16.03 4.14 -12.63
CA SER A 210 -15.28 4.54 -11.44
C SER A 210 -15.55 3.61 -10.25
N LYS A 211 -16.82 3.21 -10.04
CA LYS A 211 -17.24 2.23 -9.03
C LYS A 211 -16.61 0.86 -9.29
N ASN A 212 -16.67 0.37 -10.53
CA ASN A 212 -16.04 -0.89 -10.93
C ASN A 212 -14.52 -0.87 -10.76
N LYS A 213 -13.85 0.23 -11.13
CA LYS A 213 -12.41 0.39 -10.96
C LYS A 213 -12.00 0.40 -9.49
N ARG A 214 -12.79 1.03 -8.61
CA ARG A 214 -12.58 1.01 -7.15
C ARG A 214 -12.78 -0.40 -6.58
N LYS A 215 -13.87 -1.07 -6.95
CA LYS A 215 -14.16 -2.45 -6.52
C LYS A 215 -13.04 -3.42 -6.94
N ASN A 216 -12.62 -3.39 -8.20
CA ASN A 216 -11.53 -4.23 -8.68
C ASN A 216 -10.20 -3.96 -7.95
N LYS A 217 -9.89 -2.68 -7.67
CA LYS A 217 -8.69 -2.30 -6.90
C LYS A 217 -8.76 -2.77 -5.45
N LEU A 218 -9.93 -2.72 -4.83
CA LEU A 218 -10.16 -3.21 -3.46
C LEU A 218 -10.07 -4.74 -3.41
N GLU A 219 -10.69 -5.44 -4.35
CA GLU A 219 -10.60 -6.90 -4.47
C GLU A 219 -9.17 -7.36 -4.71
N GLN A 220 -8.40 -6.67 -5.57
CA GLN A 220 -6.98 -6.94 -5.76
C GLN A 220 -6.18 -6.77 -4.47
N LYS A 221 -6.38 -5.66 -3.75
CA LYS A 221 -5.75 -5.44 -2.43
C LYS A 221 -6.17 -6.50 -1.42
N LYS A 222 -7.44 -6.89 -1.39
CA LYS A 222 -7.96 -7.92 -0.48
C LYS A 222 -7.38 -9.28 -0.81
N ALA A 223 -7.19 -9.63 -2.09
CA ALA A 223 -6.51 -10.86 -2.48
C ALA A 223 -5.03 -10.84 -2.09
N GLU A 224 -4.35 -9.70 -2.23
CA GLU A 224 -2.97 -9.51 -1.76
C GLU A 224 -2.86 -9.62 -0.22
N MET A 225 -3.82 -9.06 0.52
CA MET A 225 -3.86 -9.15 2.00
C MET A 225 -4.26 -10.54 2.49
N LYS A 226 -5.22 -11.21 1.85
CA LYS A 226 -5.68 -12.57 2.21
C LYS A 226 -4.59 -13.64 2.07
N GLY A 227 -3.53 -13.36 1.31
CA GLY A 227 -2.34 -14.22 1.24
C GLY A 227 -1.43 -14.14 2.48
N MET A 228 -1.51 -13.04 3.24
CA MET A 228 -0.74 -12.83 4.46
C MET A 228 -1.45 -13.52 5.63
N ASN A 229 -1.20 -14.83 5.76
CA ASN A 229 -1.70 -15.59 6.90
C ASN A 229 -1.06 -15.08 8.20
N GLU A 230 -1.86 -14.99 9.27
CA GLU A 230 -1.41 -14.59 10.59
C GLU A 230 -0.13 -15.33 11.02
N GLY A 231 0.86 -14.57 11.48
CA GLY A 231 2.14 -15.10 11.99
C GLY A 231 3.21 -15.40 10.95
N LYS A 232 2.93 -15.30 9.64
CA LYS A 232 3.95 -15.53 8.61
C LYS A 232 4.80 -14.28 8.35
N PRO A 233 6.12 -14.43 8.15
CA PRO A 233 6.96 -13.32 7.69
C PRO A 233 6.51 -12.85 6.30
N VAL A 234 6.69 -11.55 6.03
CA VAL A 234 6.50 -10.98 4.70
C VAL A 234 7.76 -11.28 3.88
N GLU A 235 7.62 -12.19 2.93
CA GLU A 235 8.71 -12.63 2.06
C GLU A 235 8.60 -11.99 0.67
N ARG A 236 9.72 -11.52 0.12
CA ARG A 236 9.80 -11.06 -1.27
C ARG A 236 11.06 -11.58 -1.94
N THR A 237 10.90 -12.17 -3.12
CA THR A 237 12.03 -12.67 -3.92
C THR A 237 12.35 -11.72 -5.05
N TYR A 238 13.64 -11.44 -5.22
CA TYR A 238 14.17 -10.59 -6.27
C TYR A 238 15.18 -11.39 -7.10
N ARG A 239 15.19 -11.15 -8.41
CA ARG A 239 16.22 -11.68 -9.30
C ARG A 239 17.33 -10.65 -9.43
N ILE A 240 18.55 -11.06 -9.13
CA ILE A 240 19.75 -10.25 -9.19
C ILE A 240 20.24 -10.16 -10.63
N ASN A 241 20.28 -8.94 -11.17
CA ASN A 241 20.72 -8.69 -12.54
C ASN A 241 22.23 -8.41 -12.65
N GLU A 242 22.88 -8.02 -11.55
CA GLU A 242 24.28 -7.61 -11.51
C GLU A 242 24.92 -8.13 -10.22
N GLU A 243 26.15 -8.65 -10.29
CA GLU A 243 26.81 -9.13 -9.08
C GLU A 243 27.31 -7.98 -8.20
N GLY A 244 27.24 -8.15 -6.88
CA GLY A 244 27.69 -7.10 -5.97
C GLY A 244 27.10 -7.25 -4.57
N TRP A 245 27.38 -6.25 -3.74
CA TRP A 245 26.79 -6.11 -2.42
C TRP A 245 25.43 -5.47 -2.52
N TYR A 246 24.44 -6.03 -1.82
CA TYR A 246 23.10 -5.48 -1.69
C TYR A 246 22.81 -5.21 -0.22
N ARG A 247 21.96 -4.22 0.05
CA ARG A 247 21.48 -3.91 1.40
C ARG A 247 19.97 -4.08 1.49
N PHE A 248 19.53 -4.71 2.55
CA PHE A 248 18.12 -4.80 2.95
C PHE A 248 17.94 -4.03 4.25
N CYS A 249 17.26 -2.89 4.17
CA CYS A 249 17.07 -1.97 5.28
C CYS A 249 15.62 -1.94 5.74
N VAL A 250 15.45 -1.75 7.04
CA VAL A 250 14.16 -1.53 7.70
C VAL A 250 14.26 -0.24 8.49
N ASP A 251 13.33 0.66 8.21
CA ASP A 251 13.20 1.97 8.83
C ASP A 251 11.94 2.00 9.71
N ALA A 252 12.16 2.33 10.99
CA ALA A 252 11.11 2.52 11.97
C ALA A 252 10.58 3.97 11.89
N SER A 253 9.94 4.31 10.78
CA SER A 253 9.50 5.69 10.52
C SER A 253 8.39 6.16 11.48
N TYR A 254 7.59 5.24 12.02
CA TYR A 254 6.37 5.55 12.78
C TYR A 254 6.57 5.54 14.30
N SER A 255 7.11 4.44 14.84
CA SER A 255 7.36 4.23 16.27
C SER A 255 8.47 3.20 16.50
N ASP A 256 8.75 2.89 17.77
CA ASP A 256 9.67 1.82 18.13
C ASP A 256 9.08 0.45 17.71
N ALA A 257 9.91 -0.36 17.06
CA ALA A 257 9.52 -1.67 16.53
C ALA A 257 10.60 -2.70 16.77
N GLU A 258 10.22 -3.90 17.18
CA GLU A 258 11.09 -5.07 17.22
C GLU A 258 10.83 -5.89 15.95
N VAL A 259 11.87 -6.04 15.14
CA VAL A 259 11.78 -6.71 13.84
C VAL A 259 12.77 -7.86 13.77
N GLU A 260 12.32 -8.93 13.15
CA GLU A 260 13.12 -10.06 12.74
C GLU A 260 13.37 -9.94 11.24
N MET A 261 14.65 -9.82 10.86
CA MET A 261 15.07 -9.64 9.48
C MET A 261 15.91 -10.83 9.03
N GLU A 262 15.65 -11.32 7.82
CA GLU A 262 16.43 -12.39 7.21
C GLU A 262 16.61 -12.09 5.71
N LEU A 263 17.82 -12.33 5.21
CA LEU A 263 18.15 -12.20 3.80
C LEU A 263 18.75 -13.52 3.32
N ARG A 264 18.11 -14.14 2.34
CA ARG A 264 18.44 -15.49 1.86
C ARG A 264 18.89 -15.47 0.41
N SER A 265 19.83 -16.34 0.09
CA SER A 265 20.38 -16.48 -1.26
C SER A 265 20.12 -17.87 -1.82
N SER A 266 19.80 -17.94 -3.11
CA SER A 266 19.58 -19.21 -3.82
C SER A 266 20.88 -19.96 -4.15
N SER A 267 22.03 -19.30 -4.18
CA SER A 267 23.31 -20.03 -4.32
C SER A 267 23.66 -20.83 -3.07
N GLU A 268 23.27 -20.35 -1.89
CA GLU A 268 23.46 -21.06 -0.62
C GLU A 268 22.38 -22.11 -0.36
N LEU A 269 21.11 -21.76 -0.57
CA LEU A 269 19.96 -22.57 -0.14
C LEU A 269 19.28 -23.33 -1.29
N GLY A 270 19.82 -23.22 -2.50
CA GLY A 270 19.30 -23.85 -3.70
C GLY A 270 18.15 -23.07 -4.35
N ALA A 271 17.53 -23.71 -5.35
CA ALA A 271 16.47 -23.09 -6.13
C ALA A 271 15.25 -22.73 -5.25
N PRO A 272 14.56 -21.62 -5.54
CA PRO A 272 13.33 -21.24 -4.87
C PRO A 272 12.29 -22.37 -4.93
N ASN A 273 11.47 -22.44 -3.90
CA ASN A 273 10.39 -23.40 -3.84
C ASN A 273 9.36 -23.10 -4.94
N SER A 274 8.98 -24.11 -5.74
CA SER A 274 8.02 -23.95 -6.83
C SER A 274 6.63 -23.51 -6.38
N LYS A 275 6.26 -23.78 -5.11
CA LYS A 275 4.96 -23.39 -4.56
C LYS A 275 4.90 -21.94 -4.10
N THR A 276 5.97 -21.44 -3.45
CA THR A 276 5.99 -20.10 -2.85
C THR A 276 6.73 -19.08 -3.70
N GLY A 277 7.61 -19.51 -4.61
CA GLY A 277 8.52 -18.63 -5.33
C GLY A 277 9.62 -18.02 -4.45
N HIS A 278 9.75 -18.49 -3.21
CA HIS A 278 10.72 -18.00 -2.23
C HIS A 278 11.86 -19.00 -2.03
N VAL A 279 13.07 -18.46 -1.82
CA VAL A 279 14.23 -19.24 -1.36
C VAL A 279 13.87 -19.83 0.00
N GLN A 280 14.24 -21.09 0.25
CA GLN A 280 13.88 -21.78 1.50
C GLN A 280 14.61 -21.17 2.71
N THR A 281 14.04 -21.25 3.91
CA THR A 281 14.74 -20.83 5.15
C THR A 281 15.96 -21.71 5.41
N TYR A 282 16.98 -21.17 6.11
CA TYR A 282 18.16 -21.95 6.51
C TYR A 282 17.76 -23.16 7.37
N GLU A 283 16.83 -22.99 8.32
CA GLU A 283 16.32 -24.09 9.13
C GLU A 283 15.71 -25.21 8.27
N ARG A 284 14.89 -24.85 7.27
CA ARG A 284 14.27 -25.81 6.36
C ARG A 284 15.32 -26.53 5.50
N HIS A 285 16.29 -25.78 5.00
CA HIS A 285 17.38 -26.34 4.22
C HIS A 285 18.19 -27.34 5.05
N ASP A 286 18.57 -27.01 6.28
CA ASP A 286 19.32 -27.89 7.17
C ASP A 286 18.52 -29.15 7.52
N MET A 287 17.21 -29.02 7.75
CA MET A 287 16.33 -30.17 7.94
C MET A 287 16.31 -31.09 6.72
N LEU A 288 16.22 -30.55 5.50
CA LEU A 288 16.23 -31.32 4.27
C LEU A 288 17.59 -31.99 4.02
N MET A 289 18.70 -31.31 4.31
CA MET A 289 20.04 -31.87 4.19
C MET A 289 20.27 -32.99 5.21
N ASN A 290 19.78 -32.82 6.44
CA ASN A 290 19.80 -33.87 7.45
C ASN A 290 18.92 -35.07 7.07
N GLU A 291 17.73 -34.84 6.50
CA GLU A 291 16.87 -35.91 5.97
C GLU A 291 17.58 -36.68 4.85
N LYS A 292 18.18 -35.97 3.88
CA LYS A 292 18.97 -36.59 2.80
C LYS A 292 20.13 -37.42 3.35
N LYS A 293 20.86 -36.89 4.33
CA LYS A 293 22.00 -37.59 4.97
C LYS A 293 21.53 -38.83 5.73
N LEU A 294 20.43 -38.76 6.46
CA LEU A 294 19.83 -39.91 7.15
C LEU A 294 19.39 -40.98 6.14
N MET A 295 18.75 -40.57 5.04
CA MET A 295 18.30 -41.45 3.98
C MET A 295 19.46 -42.14 3.26
N ALA A 296 20.56 -41.42 3.01
CA ALA A 296 21.77 -41.99 2.45
C ALA A 296 22.36 -43.06 3.40
N LYS A 297 22.45 -42.76 4.70
CA LYS A 297 22.91 -43.70 5.72
C LYS A 297 22.03 -44.94 5.85
N MET A 298 20.71 -44.77 5.87
CA MET A 298 19.77 -45.91 5.92
C MET A 298 19.87 -46.77 4.65
N THR A 299 20.07 -46.15 3.49
CA THR A 299 20.25 -46.86 2.22
C THR A 299 21.57 -47.64 2.19
N ALA A 300 22.64 -47.08 2.73
CA ALA A 300 23.91 -47.78 2.91
C ALA A 300 23.76 -48.97 3.88
N ALA A 301 23.16 -48.76 5.05
CA ALA A 301 22.93 -49.82 6.04
C ALA A 301 22.04 -50.96 5.51
N SER A 302 21.03 -50.64 4.68
CA SER A 302 20.19 -51.67 4.06
C SER A 302 20.91 -52.51 3.00
N LYS A 303 22.04 -52.05 2.46
CA LYS A 303 22.85 -52.84 1.51
C LYS A 303 23.74 -53.86 2.24
N ASP A 304 24.15 -53.56 3.47
CA ASP A 304 25.05 -54.43 4.24
C ASP A 304 24.31 -55.56 4.99
N VAL A 305 23.03 -55.36 5.32
CA VAL A 305 22.20 -56.37 6.00
C VAL A 305 21.42 -57.16 4.94
N GLY A 306 21.91 -58.35 4.60
CA GLY A 306 21.42 -59.20 3.50
C GLY A 306 19.88 -59.35 3.37
N SER A 307 19.47 -59.67 2.14
CA SER A 307 18.14 -59.65 1.49
C SER A 307 16.93 -60.30 2.20
N ALA A 308 17.04 -60.80 3.43
CA ALA A 308 15.98 -61.58 4.08
C ALA A 308 14.88 -60.74 4.79
N LYS A 309 15.03 -59.42 4.99
CA LYS A 309 14.02 -58.55 5.64
C LYS A 309 13.77 -57.20 4.94
N GLU A 310 13.94 -57.15 3.63
CA GLU A 310 13.88 -55.90 2.86
C GLU A 310 12.48 -55.23 2.91
N GLY A 311 11.41 -56.02 3.04
CA GLY A 311 10.04 -55.52 3.12
C GLY A 311 9.75 -54.69 4.38
N ASP A 312 10.20 -55.18 5.54
CA ASP A 312 9.99 -54.47 6.81
C ASP A 312 10.87 -53.23 6.91
N LEU A 313 12.11 -53.31 6.42
CA LEU A 313 13.03 -52.16 6.37
C LEU A 313 12.49 -51.04 5.46
N LYS A 314 11.87 -51.37 4.32
CA LYS A 314 11.22 -50.38 3.44
C LYS A 314 10.07 -49.68 4.17
N LYS A 315 9.20 -50.43 4.84
CA LYS A 315 8.09 -49.86 5.63
C LYS A 315 8.59 -48.96 6.76
N THR A 316 9.63 -49.38 7.49
CA THR A 316 10.23 -48.55 8.55
C THR A 316 10.86 -47.28 7.98
N LYS A 317 11.54 -47.35 6.83
CA LYS A 317 12.13 -46.18 6.15
C LYS A 317 11.05 -45.18 5.71
N GLU A 318 9.96 -45.66 5.14
CA GLU A 318 8.80 -44.84 4.78
C GLU A 318 8.15 -44.21 6.02
N LEU A 319 8.03 -44.96 7.12
CA LEU A 319 7.48 -44.43 8.37
C LEU A 319 8.39 -43.33 8.98
N VAL A 320 9.70 -43.56 9.02
CA VAL A 320 10.68 -42.58 9.54
C VAL A 320 10.70 -41.31 8.70
N THR A 321 10.66 -41.42 7.37
CA THR A 321 10.57 -40.24 6.49
C THR A 321 9.27 -39.48 6.67
N LYS A 322 8.13 -40.18 6.75
CA LYS A 322 6.84 -39.56 7.05
C LYS A 322 6.85 -38.87 8.40
N MET A 323 7.42 -39.50 9.44
CA MET A 323 7.53 -38.92 10.77
C MET A 323 8.40 -37.66 10.78
N ASN A 324 9.55 -37.67 10.11
CA ASN A 324 10.42 -36.49 10.00
C ASN A 324 9.72 -35.33 9.26
N ARG A 325 8.97 -35.63 8.20
CA ARG A 325 8.15 -34.61 7.50
C ARG A 325 7.09 -34.01 8.41
N LEU A 326 6.37 -34.84 9.16
CA LEU A 326 5.37 -34.38 10.13
C LEU A 326 5.99 -33.55 11.25
N LEU A 327 7.15 -33.97 11.79
CA LEU A 327 7.87 -33.20 12.81
C LEU A 327 8.30 -31.83 12.30
N ASN A 328 8.78 -31.74 11.06
CA ASN A 328 9.17 -30.47 10.45
C ASN A 328 7.97 -29.56 10.22
N GLU A 329 6.85 -30.11 9.75
CA GLU A 329 5.59 -29.36 9.60
C GLU A 329 5.06 -28.86 10.96
N ILE A 330 5.17 -29.67 12.01
CA ILE A 330 4.80 -29.27 13.37
C ILE A 330 5.72 -28.16 13.87
N ARG A 331 7.04 -28.25 13.68
CA ARG A 331 7.98 -27.18 14.07
C ARG A 331 7.67 -25.88 13.35
N GLU A 332 7.44 -25.93 12.03
CA GLU A 332 7.09 -24.76 11.22
C GLU A 332 5.77 -24.13 11.71
N LYS A 333 4.75 -24.95 12.00
CA LYS A 333 3.50 -24.47 12.61
C LYS A 333 3.70 -23.88 14.00
N GLN A 334 4.53 -24.48 14.84
CA GLN A 334 4.82 -23.97 16.19
C GLN A 334 5.52 -22.62 16.16
N VAL A 335 6.48 -22.41 15.25
CA VAL A 335 7.11 -21.10 15.04
C VAL A 335 6.06 -20.08 14.58
N ASN A 336 5.23 -20.44 13.61
CA ASN A 336 4.14 -19.57 13.13
C ASN A 336 3.13 -19.22 14.23
N GLU A 337 2.79 -20.18 15.10
CA GLU A 337 1.91 -19.94 16.25
C GLU A 337 2.56 -19.02 17.29
N ARG A 338 3.85 -19.17 17.57
CA ARG A 338 4.58 -18.24 18.47
C ARG A 338 4.58 -16.83 17.91
N HIS A 339 4.82 -16.69 16.61
CA HIS A 339 4.76 -15.43 15.90
C HIS A 339 3.37 -14.80 15.99
N ARG A 340 2.33 -15.59 15.71
CA ARG A 340 0.94 -15.16 15.84
C ARG A 340 0.61 -14.70 17.27
N LEU A 341 0.98 -15.48 18.28
CA LEU A 341 0.77 -15.12 19.69
C LEU A 341 1.56 -13.87 20.09
N GLY A 342 2.78 -13.69 19.56
CA GLY A 342 3.58 -12.48 19.75
C GLY A 342 2.86 -11.23 19.22
N ILE A 343 2.32 -11.31 18.01
CA ILE A 343 1.54 -10.22 17.42
C ILE A 343 0.28 -9.93 18.24
N HIS A 344 -0.50 -10.96 18.61
CA HIS A 344 -1.71 -10.74 19.43
C HIS A 344 -1.37 -10.13 20.79
N LYS A 345 -0.25 -10.54 21.41
CA LYS A 345 0.21 -9.94 22.66
C LYS A 345 0.54 -8.46 22.46
N ALA A 346 1.28 -8.10 21.41
CA ALA A 346 1.62 -6.72 21.10
C ALA A 346 0.37 -5.86 20.80
N ILE A 347 -0.58 -6.40 20.02
CA ILE A 347 -1.85 -5.72 19.72
C ILE A 347 -2.68 -5.53 21.00
N ASN A 348 -2.75 -6.57 21.85
CA ASN A 348 -3.54 -6.53 23.08
C ASN A 348 -2.94 -5.54 24.10
N GLU A 349 -1.61 -5.55 24.30
CA GLU A 349 -0.92 -4.57 25.16
C GLU A 349 -1.19 -3.14 24.68
N ARG A 350 -1.17 -2.91 23.35
CA ARG A 350 -1.50 -1.61 22.75
C ARG A 350 -2.96 -1.22 22.98
N SER A 351 -3.90 -2.12 22.72
CA SER A 351 -5.33 -1.87 22.92
C SER A 351 -5.63 -1.52 24.37
N HIS A 352 -5.06 -2.29 25.30
CA HIS A 352 -5.19 -2.04 26.73
C HIS A 352 -4.62 -0.68 27.14
N SER A 353 -3.45 -0.30 26.64
CA SER A 353 -2.85 1.02 26.94
C SER A 353 -3.72 2.19 26.47
N ARG A 354 -4.28 2.11 25.25
CA ARG A 354 -5.16 3.16 24.69
C ARG A 354 -6.48 3.26 25.46
N MET A 355 -7.06 2.12 25.83
CA MET A 355 -8.30 2.08 26.62
C MET A 355 -8.10 2.77 27.97
N VAL A 356 -6.99 2.48 28.65
CA VAL A 356 -6.68 3.10 29.95
C VAL A 356 -6.36 4.59 29.82
N VAL A 357 -5.59 5.00 28.81
CA VAL A 357 -5.24 6.42 28.59
C VAL A 357 -6.49 7.26 28.26
N ASN A 358 -7.39 6.75 27.42
CA ASN A 358 -8.64 7.44 27.09
C ASN A 358 -9.55 7.60 28.32
N SER A 359 -9.71 6.54 29.12
CA SER A 359 -10.48 6.59 30.37
C SER A 359 -9.87 7.56 31.41
N LEU A 360 -8.54 7.59 31.51
CA LEU A 360 -7.83 8.52 32.38
C LEU A 360 -8.00 9.97 31.91
N PHE A 361 -7.86 10.22 30.62
CA PHE A 361 -8.06 11.56 30.04
C PHE A 361 -9.50 12.04 30.26
N GLU A 362 -10.49 11.18 30.03
CA GLU A 362 -11.89 11.46 30.29
C GLU A 362 -12.14 11.81 31.76
N THR A 363 -11.56 11.05 32.70
CA THR A 363 -11.68 11.34 34.14
C THR A 363 -11.05 12.68 34.51
N VAL A 364 -9.85 12.98 34.02
CA VAL A 364 -9.17 14.26 34.24
C VAL A 364 -9.97 15.43 33.66
N PHE A 365 -10.56 15.23 32.47
CA PHE A 365 -11.40 16.22 31.82
C PHE A 365 -12.69 16.49 32.61
N TYR A 366 -13.34 15.44 33.13
CA TYR A 366 -14.49 15.60 34.02
C TYR A 366 -14.16 16.34 35.32
N ILE A 367 -13.02 16.05 35.94
CA ILE A 367 -12.56 16.78 37.13
C ILE A 367 -12.30 18.25 36.78
N ALA A 368 -11.70 18.55 35.63
CA ALA A 368 -11.43 19.91 35.18
C ALA A 368 -12.72 20.69 34.91
N ILE A 369 -13.70 20.10 34.22
CA ILE A 369 -15.01 20.71 33.97
C ILE A 369 -15.75 20.94 35.29
N SER A 370 -15.76 19.94 36.17
CA SER A 370 -16.43 20.06 37.47
C SER A 370 -15.78 21.15 38.33
N GLY A 371 -14.44 21.22 38.35
CA GLY A 371 -13.70 22.30 39.00
C GLY A 371 -14.01 23.68 38.41
N PHE A 372 -14.11 23.77 37.08
CA PHE A 372 -14.48 25.00 36.39
C PHE A 372 -15.91 25.44 36.71
N GLN A 373 -16.87 24.50 36.76
CA GLN A 373 -18.26 24.76 37.16
C GLN A 373 -18.34 25.27 38.61
N VAL A 374 -17.63 24.64 39.56
CA VAL A 374 -17.58 25.11 40.95
C VAL A 374 -16.95 26.50 41.04
N TYR A 375 -15.90 26.75 40.27
CA TYR A 375 -15.25 28.06 40.21
C TYR A 375 -16.17 29.16 39.67
N THR A 376 -16.89 28.90 38.57
CA THR A 376 -17.81 29.88 37.98
C THR A 376 -18.99 30.17 38.90
N ILE A 377 -19.58 29.14 39.54
CA ILE A 377 -20.63 29.31 40.54
C ILE A 377 -20.13 30.17 41.71
N ARG A 378 -18.95 29.87 42.26
CA ARG A 378 -18.36 30.64 43.37
C ARG A 378 -18.10 32.09 42.97
N LYS A 379 -17.55 32.31 41.77
CA LYS A 379 -17.29 33.66 41.24
C LYS A 379 -18.59 34.44 41.06
N TRP A 380 -19.64 33.78 40.56
CA TRP A 380 -20.96 34.38 40.37
C TRP A 380 -21.59 34.81 41.71
N PHE A 381 -21.57 33.95 42.74
CA PHE A 381 -22.05 34.32 44.08
C PHE A 381 -21.22 35.42 44.74
N SER A 382 -19.90 35.46 44.54
CA SER A 382 -19.06 36.54 45.08
C SER A 382 -19.26 37.90 44.39
N GLY A 383 -19.76 37.90 43.15
CA GLY A 383 -19.93 39.10 42.34
C GLY A 383 -21.30 39.78 42.49
N ASN A 384 -22.29 39.11 43.09
CA ASN A 384 -23.65 39.64 43.28
C ASN A 384 -23.96 39.85 44.78
N PRO A 385 -23.66 41.03 45.35
CA PRO A 385 -23.98 41.34 46.75
C PRO A 385 -25.48 41.50 47.05
N ILE A 386 -26.36 41.36 46.03
CA ILE A 386 -27.81 41.56 46.14
C ILE A 386 -28.53 40.46 46.96
N LEU A 387 -27.86 39.33 47.27
CA LEU A 387 -28.41 38.27 48.13
C LEU A 387 -27.89 38.30 49.58
N ALA A 388 -27.15 39.34 49.98
CA ALA A 388 -26.61 39.48 51.34
C ALA A 388 -27.55 40.24 52.31
N TYR A 389 -28.87 40.13 52.13
CA TYR A 389 -29.88 40.73 53.01
C TYR A 389 -30.61 39.68 53.86
#